data_AF-A0A1B1JXS9-F1
#
_entry.id   AF-A0A1B1JXS9-F1
#
_cell.length_a   1.000
_cell.length_b   1.000
_cell.length_c   1.000
_cell.angle_alpha   90.00
_cell.angle_beta   90.00
_cell.angle_gamma   90.00
#
_symmetry.space_group_name_H-M   'P 1'
#
loop_
_entity.id
_entity.type
_entity.pdbx_description
1 polymer ?
#
loop_
_entity_poly.entity_id
_entity_poly.type
_entity_poly.pdbx_seq_one_letter_code
_entity_poly.pdbx_strand_id
1 'polypeptide(L)'
;MQLLTSGEQTVNNLAAHFPASRSAISQHLRVLAEAGLVTARKDGRFRYYRLDPQGLVQLRTLFDSFWIDELDRLVADATEEAASKGDS
;
A
#
# COMPACT_ATOMS: atom_id res chain seq x y z
N MET A 1 5.17 -3.13 0.38
CA MET A 1 5.50 -1.69 0.33
C MET A 1 6.19 -1.18 1.59
N GLN A 2 5.84 -1.67 2.78
CA GLN A 2 6.42 -1.20 4.05
C GLN A 2 7.95 -1.31 4.13
N LEU A 3 8.57 -2.32 3.50
CA LEU A 3 10.04 -2.40 3.44
C LEU A 3 10.68 -1.27 2.60
N LEU A 4 9.95 -0.69 1.65
CA LEU A 4 10.46 0.41 0.82
C LEU A 4 10.31 1.79 1.47
N THR A 5 9.68 1.88 2.65
CA THR A 5 9.61 3.16 3.40
C THR A 5 10.96 3.53 4.01
N SER A 6 11.83 2.56 4.25
CA SER A 6 13.21 2.78 4.72
C SER A 6 14.18 3.15 3.60
N GLY A 7 13.71 3.19 2.33
CA GLY A 7 14.50 3.62 1.18
C GLY A 7 14.50 2.64 0.02
N GLU A 8 15.30 2.97 -0.99
CA GLU A 8 15.45 2.19 -2.22
C GLU A 8 16.14 0.84 -1.93
N GLN A 9 15.57 -0.27 -2.41
CA GLN A 9 16.08 -1.63 -2.18
C GLN A 9 16.15 -2.47 -3.44
N THR A 10 17.05 -3.46 -3.46
CA THR A 10 17.13 -4.43 -4.56
C THR A 10 16.07 -5.53 -4.43
N VAL A 11 15.73 -6.17 -5.55
CA VAL A 11 14.85 -7.36 -5.55
C VAL A 11 15.37 -8.45 -4.62
N ASN A 12 16.69 -8.67 -4.59
CA ASN A 12 17.29 -9.70 -3.75
C ASN A 12 17.10 -9.41 -2.26
N ASN A 13 17.29 -8.15 -1.85
CA ASN A 13 17.08 -7.73 -0.46
C ASN A 13 15.60 -7.85 -0.08
N LEU A 14 14.70 -7.39 -0.96
CA LEU A 14 13.26 -7.49 -0.72
C LEU A 14 12.81 -8.95 -0.60
N ALA A 15 13.28 -9.82 -1.50
CA ALA A 15 12.91 -11.23 -1.51
C ALA A 15 13.39 -12.00 -0.27
N ALA A 16 14.48 -11.57 0.38
CA ALA A 16 14.97 -12.19 1.62
C ALA A 16 13.98 -12.08 2.80
N HIS A 17 12.99 -11.18 2.72
CA HIS A 17 11.99 -10.97 3.77
C HIS A 17 10.73 -11.82 3.60
N PHE A 18 10.65 -12.64 2.55
CA PHE A 18 9.46 -13.44 2.25
C PHE A 18 9.83 -14.91 2.02
N PRO A 19 8.96 -15.85 2.40
CA PRO A 19 9.11 -17.27 2.04
C PRO A 19 8.85 -17.52 0.54
N ALA A 20 8.38 -16.50 -0.20
CA ALA A 20 8.11 -16.56 -1.62
C ALA A 20 9.40 -16.55 -2.47
N SER A 21 9.31 -17.10 -3.68
CA SER A 21 10.45 -17.09 -4.61
C SER A 21 10.81 -15.68 -5.09
N ARG A 22 12.06 -15.48 -5.50
CA ARG A 22 12.52 -14.22 -6.13
C ARG A 22 11.70 -13.85 -7.37
N SER A 23 11.24 -14.85 -8.13
CA SER A 23 10.41 -14.63 -9.31
C SER A 23 9.05 -14.03 -8.92
N ALA A 24 8.39 -14.60 -7.90
CA ALA A 24 7.12 -14.08 -7.39
C ALA A 24 7.27 -12.63 -6.88
N ILE A 25 8.33 -12.34 -6.11
CA ILE A 25 8.61 -10.98 -5.64
C ILE A 25 8.87 -10.02 -6.81
N SER A 26 9.63 -10.45 -7.83
CA SER A 26 9.85 -9.64 -9.03
C SER A 26 8.55 -9.38 -9.80
N GLN A 27 7.63 -10.35 -9.83
CA GLN A 27 6.32 -10.18 -10.47
C GLN A 27 5.48 -9.15 -9.71
N HIS A 28 5.38 -9.25 -8.38
CA HIS A 28 4.69 -8.25 -7.58
C HIS A 28 5.27 -6.84 -7.76
N LEU A 29 6.59 -6.70 -7.76
CA LEU A 29 7.26 -5.42 -7.99
C LEU A 29 7.00 -4.86 -9.38
N ARG A 30 6.85 -5.74 -10.39
CA ARG A 30 6.47 -5.32 -11.73
C ARG A 30 5.04 -4.79 -11.77
N VAL A 31 4.08 -5.50 -11.18
CA VAL A 31 2.68 -5.04 -11.11
C VAL A 31 2.59 -3.71 -10.37
N LEU A 32 3.30 -3.55 -9.26
CA LEU A 32 3.35 -2.28 -8.52
C LEU A 32 3.96 -1.15 -9.36
N ALA A 33 4.96 -1.44 -10.20
CA ALA A 33 5.57 -0.46 -11.08
C ALA A 33 4.63 -0.07 -12.23
N GLU A 34 3.91 -1.04 -12.79
CA GLU A 34 2.87 -0.82 -13.81
C GLU A 34 1.70 0.00 -13.25
N ALA A 35 1.36 -0.18 -11.98
CA ALA A 35 0.38 0.63 -11.25
C ALA A 35 0.91 2.00 -10.81
N GLY A 36 2.18 2.33 -11.10
CA GLY A 36 2.80 3.61 -10.72
C GLY A 36 3.08 3.77 -9.23
N LEU A 37 3.00 2.71 -8.42
CA LEU A 37 3.21 2.77 -6.96
C LEU A 37 4.69 2.69 -6.55
N VAL A 38 5.53 2.13 -7.44
CA VAL A 38 6.97 2.05 -7.26
C VAL A 38 7.69 2.42 -8.55
N THR A 39 8.89 2.95 -8.44
CA THR A 39 9.78 3.17 -9.58
C THR A 39 10.94 2.19 -9.53
N ALA A 40 11.39 1.75 -10.72
CA ALA A 40 12.51 0.84 -10.87
C ALA A 40 13.70 1.56 -11.50
N ARG A 41 14.89 1.38 -10.93
CA ARG A 41 16.16 1.86 -11.47
C ARG A 41 17.11 0.69 -11.68
N LYS A 42 17.79 0.66 -12.82
CA LYS A 42 18.85 -0.34 -13.08
C LYS A 42 20.19 0.28 -12.78
N ASP A 43 21.02 -0.45 -12.04
CA ASP A 43 22.39 -0.05 -11.71
C ASP A 43 23.30 -1.29 -11.80
N GLY A 44 24.08 -1.35 -12.88
CA GLY A 44 24.83 -2.55 -13.25
C GLY A 44 23.94 -3.79 -13.36
N ARG A 45 24.18 -4.77 -12.48
CA ARG A 45 23.41 -6.04 -12.42
C ARG A 45 22.22 -5.98 -11.48
N PHE A 46 22.06 -4.90 -10.73
CA PHE A 46 21.01 -4.76 -9.73
C PHE A 46 19.83 -3.97 -10.29
N ARG A 47 18.64 -4.38 -9.87
CA ARG A 47 17.41 -3.63 -10.09
C ARG A 47 16.90 -3.16 -8.73
N TYR A 48 16.88 -1.86 -8.60
CA TYR A 48 16.46 -1.14 -7.40
C TYR A 48 15.02 -0.69 -7.55
N TYR A 49 14.27 -0.75 -6.46
CA TYR A 49 12.89 -0.30 -6.36
C TYR A 49 12.76 0.68 -5.21
N ARG A 50 11.95 1.72 -5.41
CA ARG A 50 11.53 2.68 -4.37
C ARG A 50 10.07 3.04 -4.56
N LEU A 51 9.43 3.52 -3.50
CA LEU A 51 8.07 4.06 -3.58
C LEU A 51 8.03 5.26 -4.52
N ASP A 52 6.95 5.39 -5.28
CA ASP A 52 6.63 6.59 -6.03
C ASP A 52 5.66 7.47 -5.20
N PRO A 53 6.10 8.65 -4.71
CA PRO A 53 5.23 9.53 -3.94
C PRO A 53 3.95 9.91 -4.68
N GLN A 54 4.00 10.07 -6.01
CA GLN A 54 2.83 10.48 -6.79
C GLN A 54 1.80 9.35 -6.87
N GLY A 55 2.25 8.13 -7.13
CA GLY A 55 1.37 6.95 -7.12
C GLY A 55 0.73 6.70 -5.75
N LEU A 56 1.46 6.95 -4.67
CA LEU A 56 0.92 6.83 -3.31
C LEU A 56 -0.14 7.88 -3.00
N VAL A 57 0.02 9.12 -3.48
CA VAL A 57 -1.00 10.16 -3.34
C VAL A 57 -2.27 9.74 -4.09
N GLN A 58 -2.15 9.25 -5.32
CA GLN A 58 -3.30 8.77 -6.10
C GLN A 58 -4.00 7.59 -5.42
N LEU A 59 -3.24 6.62 -4.90
CA LEU A 59 -3.78 5.50 -4.15
C LEU A 59 -4.54 5.98 -2.90
N ARG A 60 -3.98 6.97 -2.18
CA ARG A 60 -4.63 7.56 -1.01
C ARG A 60 -5.96 8.22 -1.39
N THR A 61 -5.99 9.02 -2.45
CA THR A 61 -7.22 9.67 -2.93
C THR A 61 -8.29 8.66 -3.33
N LEU A 62 -7.92 7.59 -4.04
CA LEU A 62 -8.85 6.51 -4.38
C LEU A 62 -9.42 5.84 -3.13
N PHE A 63 -8.57 5.55 -2.15
CA PHE A 63 -9.00 4.94 -0.89
C PHE A 63 -9.94 5.85 -0.12
N ASP A 64 -9.61 7.15 0.01
CA ASP A 64 -10.47 8.14 0.66
C ASP A 64 -11.85 8.21 -0.03
N SER A 65 -11.89 8.22 -1.37
CA SER A 65 -13.16 8.25 -2.12
C SER A 65 -14.01 6.99 -1.99
N PHE A 66 -13.39 5.85 -1.68
CA PHE A 66 -14.08 4.57 -1.56
C PHE A 66 -14.57 4.31 -0.12
N TRP A 67 -13.81 4.77 0.87
CA TRP A 67 -13.95 4.32 2.25
C TRP A 67 -14.71 5.30 3.15
N ILE A 68 -14.73 6.60 2.81
CA ILE A 68 -15.41 7.63 3.62
C ILE A 68 -16.94 7.43 3.58
N ASP A 69 -17.52 7.16 2.41
CA ASP A 69 -18.99 7.11 2.27
C ASP A 69 -19.66 5.96 3.05
N GLU A 70 -19.02 4.79 3.13
CA GLU A 70 -19.60 3.60 3.77
C GLU A 70 -19.21 3.50 5.25
N LEU A 71 -17.97 3.85 5.62
CA LEU A 71 -17.59 3.84 7.03
C LEU A 71 -18.21 4.98 7.81
N ASP A 72 -18.35 6.18 7.25
CA ASP A 72 -19.00 7.29 7.98
C ASP A 72 -20.45 6.93 8.31
N ARG A 73 -21.11 6.18 7.42
CA ARG A 73 -22.46 5.66 7.66
C ARG A 73 -22.50 4.63 8.79
N LEU A 74 -21.59 3.66 8.78
CA LEU A 74 -21.51 2.63 9.82
C LEU A 74 -21.06 3.20 11.18
N VAL A 75 -20.18 4.20 11.17
CA VAL A 75 -19.75 4.93 12.38
C VAL A 75 -20.91 5.76 12.92
N ALA A 76 -21.66 6.46 12.08
CA ALA A 76 -22.85 7.21 12.49
C ALA A 76 -23.88 6.31 13.17
N ASP A 77 -24.26 5.19 12.52
CA ASP A 77 -25.22 4.21 13.07
C ASP A 77 -24.76 3.67 14.45
N ALA A 78 -23.47 3.34 14.59
CA ALA A 78 -22.91 2.83 15.85
C ALA A 78 -22.91 3.89 16.98
N THR A 79 -22.73 5.17 16.65
CA THR A 79 -22.78 6.26 17.63
C THR A 79 -24.21 6.61 18.06
N GLU A 80 -25.19 6.46 17.18
CA GLU A 80 -26.62 6.66 17.51
C GLU A 80 -27.16 5.55 18.43
N GLU A 81 -26.78 4.29 18.18
CA GLU A 81 -27.14 3.17 19.08
C GLU A 81 -26.51 3.31 20.48
N ALA A 82 -25.30 3.87 20.57
CA ALA A 82 -24.63 4.13 21.84
C ALA A 82 -25.30 5.27 22.63
N ALA A 83 -25.83 6.29 21.94
CA ALA A 83 -26.57 7.38 22.57
C ALA A 83 -27.97 6.95 23.08
N SER A 84 -28.62 6.01 22.39
CA SER A 84 -29.93 5.45 22.77
C SER A 84 -29.88 4.54 24.01
N LYS A 85 -28.77 3.83 24.25
CA LYS A 85 -28.59 2.93 25.40
C LYS A 85 -28.10 3.60 26.68
N GLY A 86 -27.80 4.90 26.65
CA GLY A 86 -27.26 5.65 27.79
C GLY A 86 -28.28 6.38 28.67
N ASP A 87 -29.56 6.39 28.29
CA ASP A 87 -30.62 7.17 28.97
C ASP A 87 -31.75 6.27 29.53
N SER A 88 -31.42 5.06 29.98
CA SER A 88 -32.35 4.17 30.70
C SER A 88 -31.68 3.44 31.85
#